data_AF-F6DMJ4-F1
#
_entry.id   AF-F6DMJ4-F1
#
_cell.length_a   1.000
_cell.length_b   1.000
_cell.length_c   1.000
_cell.angle_alpha   90.00
_cell.angle_beta   90.00
_cell.angle_gamma   90.00
#
_symmetry.space_group_name_H-M   'P 1'
#
loop_
_entity.id
_entity.type
_entity.pdbx_description
1 polymer ?
#
loop_
_entity_poly.entity_id
_entity_poly.type
_entity_poly.pdbx_seq_one_letter_code
_entity_poly.pdbx_strand_id
1 'polypeptide(L)'
;MRKNLLITTLVFIGCCFFIFTVPASAASHSGINILLNGKAVEFTNDSGYPFVDENNRTMVPLRVTMESAGFVVGYDTNARTAIVITEHNRIEVPIGTNKIYTNNQLTENDTVAVVKNGRTYLPIRAVLENAGYTVEWAGDTNTVNAYTFNYDAKEFVPYSTSSLSTLLENILKGNVIYYQGQYYATPEYVKMMTNVQVHYYGNDLNTAIYPQASRYDLAEFDESQIEWVSGITFDYILVQDSQLAEFGIAGKRSDIPGYSYVYAFYEQGISGDKIIYCVDEMTDKFINATDATGTFNGIRMKKESGTLFFNYADLKAKGIYSR
;
A
#
# COMPACT_ATOMS: atom_id res chain seq x y z
N MET A 1 -106.58 -18.61 -14.08
CA MET A 1 -105.59 -17.53 -13.83
C MET A 1 -104.39 -17.84 -14.73
N ARG A 2 -104.27 -17.36 -15.97
CA ARG A 2 -103.98 -15.99 -16.44
C ARG A 2 -102.70 -15.42 -15.83
N LYS A 3 -101.55 -15.55 -16.50
CA LYS A 3 -100.89 -14.49 -17.29
C LYS A 3 -99.38 -14.76 -17.46
N ASN A 4 -98.92 -14.37 -18.64
CA ASN A 4 -97.56 -14.40 -19.16
C ASN A 4 -96.59 -13.46 -18.43
N LEU A 5 -95.31 -13.59 -18.82
CA LEU A 5 -94.34 -12.52 -19.10
C LEU A 5 -93.35 -12.19 -17.97
N LEU A 6 -92.05 -12.31 -18.23
CA LEU A 6 -91.15 -11.15 -18.40
C LEU A 6 -89.68 -11.56 -18.66
N ILE A 7 -89.14 -10.91 -19.68
CA ILE A 7 -87.73 -10.76 -20.04
C ILE A 7 -87.08 -9.79 -19.05
N THR A 8 -85.86 -10.08 -18.58
CA THR A 8 -84.99 -9.04 -17.98
C THR A 8 -83.51 -9.33 -18.21
N THR A 9 -82.90 -8.46 -19.01
CA THR A 9 -81.48 -8.14 -19.11
C THR A 9 -80.90 -7.73 -17.75
N LEU A 10 -79.68 -8.18 -17.43
CA LEU A 10 -78.85 -7.60 -16.37
C LEU A 10 -77.51 -7.12 -16.95
N VAL A 11 -77.19 -5.88 -16.64
CA VAL A 11 -76.04 -5.08 -17.07
C VAL A 11 -75.10 -4.93 -15.87
N PHE A 12 -73.79 -4.83 -16.16
CA PHE A 12 -72.70 -4.24 -15.35
C PHE A 12 -72.07 -5.07 -14.19
N ILE A 13 -70.76 -5.31 -14.30
CA ILE A 13 -69.66 -4.94 -13.38
C ILE A 13 -68.48 -5.92 -13.56
N GLY A 14 -67.27 -5.39 -13.79
CA GLY A 14 -66.08 -6.03 -13.22
C GLY A 14 -64.87 -6.20 -14.13
N CYS A 15 -64.00 -5.18 -14.07
CA CYS A 15 -62.54 -5.29 -14.15
C CYS A 15 -61.88 -5.69 -15.48
N CYS A 16 -61.47 -4.65 -16.20
CA CYS A 16 -60.13 -4.48 -16.75
C CYS A 16 -59.10 -5.53 -16.26
N PHE A 17 -58.90 -6.59 -17.02
CA PHE A 17 -57.68 -7.38 -16.97
C PHE A 17 -56.58 -6.58 -17.69
N PHE A 18 -56.13 -5.49 -17.05
CA PHE A 18 -54.86 -4.86 -17.41
C PHE A 18 -53.76 -5.79 -16.88
N ILE A 19 -53.28 -6.67 -17.75
CA ILE A 19 -52.08 -7.47 -17.49
C ILE A 19 -50.91 -6.48 -17.53
N PHE A 20 -50.60 -5.89 -16.37
CA PHE A 20 -49.32 -5.22 -16.15
C PHE A 20 -48.25 -6.30 -16.17
N THR A 21 -47.67 -6.53 -17.36
CA THR A 21 -46.37 -7.18 -17.45
C THR A 21 -45.35 -6.14 -17.01
N VAL A 22 -44.82 -6.31 -15.81
CA VAL A 22 -43.63 -5.56 -15.38
C VAL A 22 -42.45 -6.30 -15.97
N PRO A 23 -41.70 -5.75 -16.93
CA PRO A 23 -40.41 -6.31 -17.28
C PRO A 23 -39.47 -6.08 -16.09
N ALA A 24 -39.25 -7.13 -15.30
CA ALA A 24 -38.19 -7.18 -14.31
C ALA A 24 -36.86 -7.39 -15.06
N SER A 25 -36.28 -6.29 -15.58
CA SER A 25 -34.85 -6.29 -15.90
C SER A 25 -34.08 -6.24 -14.60
N ALA A 26 -33.80 -7.41 -14.02
CA ALA A 26 -32.72 -7.55 -13.06
C ALA A 26 -31.42 -7.30 -13.84
N ALA A 27 -30.84 -6.12 -13.68
CA ALA A 27 -29.50 -5.84 -14.19
C ALA A 27 -28.56 -6.87 -13.56
N SER A 28 -27.89 -7.70 -14.38
CA SER A 28 -26.88 -8.62 -13.89
C SER A 28 -25.71 -7.77 -13.35
N HIS A 29 -25.56 -7.73 -12.04
CA HIS A 29 -24.35 -7.19 -11.43
C HIS A 29 -23.13 -7.93 -11.97
N SER A 30 -22.02 -7.23 -12.18
CA SER A 30 -20.82 -7.89 -12.71
C SER A 30 -20.50 -9.07 -11.79
N GLY A 31 -20.31 -10.25 -12.37
CA GLY A 31 -20.06 -11.48 -11.60
C GLY A 31 -18.67 -11.52 -10.97
N ILE A 32 -18.10 -10.36 -10.64
CA ILE A 32 -16.77 -10.22 -10.06
C ILE A 32 -16.88 -10.32 -8.55
N ASN A 33 -16.16 -11.28 -7.98
CA ASN A 33 -16.13 -11.54 -6.55
C ASN A 33 -14.82 -11.02 -5.96
N ILE A 34 -14.86 -10.53 -4.72
CA ILE A 34 -13.66 -10.15 -3.97
C ILE A 34 -13.61 -10.99 -2.70
N LEU A 35 -12.52 -11.72 -2.51
CA LEU A 35 -12.22 -12.47 -1.29
C LEU A 35 -11.05 -11.81 -0.56
N LEU A 36 -11.22 -11.55 0.73
CA LEU A 36 -10.20 -11.02 1.62
C LEU A 36 -9.93 -12.08 2.69
N ASN A 37 -8.74 -12.69 2.68
CA ASN A 37 -8.37 -13.80 3.56
C ASN A 37 -9.43 -14.93 3.54
N GLY A 38 -9.96 -15.23 2.34
CA GLY A 38 -10.99 -16.26 2.14
C GLY A 38 -12.44 -15.82 2.44
N LYS A 39 -12.66 -14.61 2.95
CA LYS A 39 -14.00 -14.07 3.22
C LYS A 39 -14.49 -13.20 2.06
N ALA A 40 -15.70 -13.46 1.58
CA ALA A 40 -16.32 -12.63 0.55
C ALA A 40 -16.70 -11.24 1.05
N VAL A 41 -16.42 -10.24 0.21
CA VAL A 41 -16.92 -8.87 0.40
C VAL A 41 -18.35 -8.79 -0.14
N GLU A 42 -19.27 -8.34 0.71
CA GLU A 42 -20.67 -8.18 0.36
C GLU A 42 -20.90 -6.83 -0.34
N PHE A 43 -21.35 -6.90 -1.58
CA PHE A 43 -21.69 -5.73 -2.39
C PHE A 43 -23.20 -5.55 -2.47
N THR A 44 -23.67 -4.33 -2.17
CA THR A 44 -25.09 -3.98 -2.17
C THR A 44 -25.34 -2.82 -3.13
N ASN A 45 -26.62 -2.54 -3.38
CA ASN A 45 -26.99 -1.35 -4.13
C ASN A 45 -26.46 -0.05 -3.50
N ASP A 46 -26.22 -0.03 -2.19
CA ASP A 46 -25.72 1.12 -1.43
C ASP A 46 -24.20 1.24 -1.42
N SER A 47 -23.47 0.12 -1.42
CA SER A 47 -22.00 0.13 -1.51
C SER A 47 -21.49 0.15 -2.95
N GLY A 48 -22.30 -0.28 -3.91
CA GLY A 48 -21.92 -0.44 -5.31
C GLY A 48 -21.32 -1.79 -5.60
N TYR A 49 -21.16 -2.09 -6.89
CA TYR A 49 -20.69 -3.37 -7.36
C TYR A 49 -19.42 -3.18 -8.18
N PRO A 50 -18.47 -4.13 -8.11
CA PRO A 50 -17.31 -4.13 -8.98
C PRO A 50 -17.71 -4.04 -10.46
N PHE A 51 -16.81 -3.60 -11.32
CA PHE A 51 -16.95 -3.67 -12.77
C PHE A 51 -15.58 -3.69 -13.45
N VAL A 52 -15.52 -4.03 -14.73
CA VAL A 52 -14.29 -3.91 -15.54
C VAL A 52 -14.35 -2.60 -16.32
N ASP A 53 -13.29 -1.80 -16.28
CA ASP A 53 -13.19 -0.56 -17.05
C ASP A 53 -12.71 -0.80 -18.50
N GLU A 54 -12.57 0.29 -19.27
CA GLU A 54 -12.11 0.26 -20.67
C GLU A 54 -10.66 -0.23 -20.82
N ASN A 55 -9.88 -0.21 -19.75
CA ASN A 55 -8.49 -0.67 -19.69
C ASN A 55 -8.39 -2.14 -19.22
N ASN A 56 -9.51 -2.88 -19.15
CA ASN A 56 -9.58 -4.25 -18.62
C ASN A 56 -9.12 -4.38 -17.16
N ARG A 57 -9.37 -3.35 -16.34
CA ARG A 57 -9.06 -3.36 -14.90
C ARG A 57 -10.33 -3.52 -14.08
N THR A 58 -10.23 -4.34 -13.04
CA THR A 58 -11.32 -4.55 -12.07
C THR A 58 -11.40 -3.36 -11.12
N MET A 59 -12.43 -2.54 -11.32
CA MET A 59 -12.78 -1.38 -10.53
C MET A 59 -13.73 -1.78 -9.40
N VAL A 60 -13.35 -1.50 -8.16
CA VAL A 60 -14.10 -1.95 -6.97
C VAL A 60 -14.44 -0.75 -6.08
N PRO A 61 -15.64 -0.68 -5.47
CA PRO A 61 -15.95 0.36 -4.52
C PRO A 61 -15.00 0.30 -3.31
N LEU A 62 -14.15 1.32 -3.18
CA LEU A 62 -13.04 1.31 -2.23
C LEU A 62 -13.48 1.07 -0.79
N ARG A 63 -14.50 1.83 -0.35
CA ARG A 63 -14.91 1.89 1.06
C ARG A 63 -15.27 0.53 1.60
N VAL A 64 -16.25 -0.15 0.98
CA VAL A 64 -16.75 -1.43 1.45
C VAL A 64 -15.67 -2.51 1.45
N THR A 65 -14.77 -2.49 0.46
CA THR A 65 -13.69 -3.48 0.38
C THR A 65 -12.64 -3.26 1.47
N MET A 66 -12.17 -2.03 1.66
CA MET A 66 -11.14 -1.78 2.67
C MET A 66 -11.69 -1.85 4.10
N GLU A 67 -12.94 -1.41 4.34
CA GLU A 67 -13.61 -1.60 5.63
C GLU A 67 -13.85 -3.09 5.93
N SER A 68 -14.13 -3.92 4.91
CA SER A 68 -14.21 -5.38 5.07
C SER A 68 -12.87 -6.03 5.43
N ALA A 69 -11.75 -5.40 5.07
CA ALA A 69 -10.41 -5.78 5.50
C ALA A 69 -10.04 -5.26 6.91
N GLY A 70 -10.95 -4.52 7.58
CA GLY A 70 -10.71 -3.96 8.91
C GLY A 70 -10.02 -2.59 8.90
N PHE A 71 -9.94 -1.94 7.75
CA PHE A 71 -9.27 -0.64 7.60
C PHE A 71 -10.24 0.53 7.66
N VAL A 72 -9.71 1.71 8.01
CA VAL A 72 -10.49 2.95 8.06
C VAL A 72 -10.39 3.67 6.72
N VAL A 73 -11.54 4.12 6.19
CA VAL A 73 -11.60 4.84 4.91
C VAL A 73 -12.16 6.24 5.08
N GLY A 74 -11.34 7.22 4.73
CA GLY A 74 -11.68 8.63 4.68
C GLY A 74 -11.76 9.17 3.25
N TYR A 75 -12.28 10.39 3.13
CA TYR A 75 -12.21 11.16 1.89
C TYR A 75 -11.93 12.62 2.23
N ASP A 76 -10.91 13.17 1.59
CA ASP A 76 -10.64 14.60 1.64
C ASP A 76 -11.31 15.27 0.44
N THR A 77 -12.31 16.10 0.72
CA THR A 77 -13.13 16.76 -0.29
C THR A 77 -12.39 17.89 -0.99
N ASN A 78 -11.59 18.67 -0.26
CA ASN A 78 -10.80 19.76 -0.84
C ASN A 78 -9.77 19.18 -1.81
N ALA A 79 -9.19 18.07 -1.38
CA ALA A 79 -8.21 17.31 -2.09
C ALA A 79 -8.72 16.53 -3.29
N ARG A 80 -9.99 16.14 -3.24
CA ARG A 80 -10.55 15.06 -4.04
C ARG A 80 -9.70 13.78 -3.94
N THR A 81 -9.46 13.32 -2.71
CA THR A 81 -8.57 12.18 -2.43
C THR A 81 -9.23 11.19 -1.48
N ALA A 82 -9.27 9.92 -1.87
CA ALA A 82 -9.63 8.85 -0.95
C ALA A 82 -8.43 8.45 -0.08
N ILE A 83 -8.67 8.22 1.21
CA ILE A 83 -7.62 7.90 2.18
C ILE A 83 -7.97 6.58 2.84
N VAL A 84 -7.02 5.67 2.92
CA VAL A 84 -7.12 4.41 3.65
C VAL A 84 -6.05 4.37 4.73
N ILE A 85 -6.45 4.07 5.96
CA ILE A 85 -5.55 3.90 7.09
C ILE A 85 -5.55 2.43 7.51
N THR A 86 -4.35 1.86 7.49
CA THR A 86 -4.05 0.51 8.01
C THR A 86 -3.24 0.66 9.31
N GLU A 87 -2.82 -0.46 9.92
CA GLU A 87 -1.96 -0.43 11.11
C GLU A 87 -0.60 0.24 10.86
N HIS A 88 -0.05 0.12 9.65
CA HIS A 88 1.32 0.55 9.33
C HIS A 88 1.41 1.64 8.25
N ASN A 89 0.37 1.77 7.42
CA ASN A 89 0.39 2.59 6.22
C ASN A 89 -0.80 3.55 6.15
N ARG A 90 -0.52 4.79 5.75
CA ARG A 90 -1.49 5.73 5.18
C ARG A 90 -1.40 5.65 3.67
N ILE A 91 -2.49 5.24 3.04
CA ILE A 91 -2.62 5.11 1.59
C ILE A 91 -3.55 6.20 1.10
N GLU A 92 -3.14 6.93 0.09
CA GLU A 92 -3.89 8.06 -0.46
C GLU A 92 -4.04 7.92 -1.96
N VAL A 93 -5.26 8.12 -2.43
CA VAL A 93 -5.61 7.91 -3.81
C VAL A 93 -6.33 9.13 -4.36
N PRO A 94 -5.60 10.04 -5.06
CA PRO A 94 -6.20 11.19 -5.71
C PRO A 94 -7.14 10.75 -6.84
N ILE A 95 -8.38 11.21 -6.79
CA ILE A 95 -9.40 10.89 -7.78
C ILE A 95 -9.05 11.52 -9.14
N GLY A 96 -9.26 10.76 -10.22
CA GLY A 96 -8.97 11.18 -11.59
C GLY A 96 -7.51 11.04 -11.99
N THR A 97 -6.69 10.45 -11.12
CA THR A 97 -5.27 10.17 -11.39
C THR A 97 -5.01 8.67 -11.31
N ASN A 98 -3.90 8.24 -11.90
CA ASN A 98 -3.39 6.88 -11.80
C ASN A 98 -2.36 6.73 -10.66
N LYS A 99 -2.34 7.66 -9.70
CA LYS A 99 -1.33 7.71 -8.64
C LYS A 99 -1.91 7.15 -7.35
N ILE A 100 -1.09 6.44 -6.59
CA ILE A 100 -1.37 5.98 -5.22
C ILE A 100 -0.16 6.37 -4.38
N TYR A 101 -0.39 6.96 -3.22
CA TYR A 101 0.68 7.33 -2.29
C TYR A 101 0.58 6.50 -1.03
N THR A 102 1.64 5.80 -0.67
CA THR A 102 1.73 5.02 0.56
C THR A 102 2.83 5.60 1.42
N ASN A 103 2.47 6.22 2.54
CA ASN A 103 3.44 6.96 3.37
C ASN A 103 4.33 7.91 2.53
N ASN A 104 3.69 8.68 1.64
CA ASN A 104 4.31 9.59 0.66
C ASN A 104 5.16 8.93 -0.46
N GLN A 105 5.27 7.61 -0.51
CA GLN A 105 5.88 6.90 -1.64
C GLN A 105 4.88 6.75 -2.77
N LEU A 106 5.25 7.17 -3.98
CA LEU A 106 4.40 7.09 -5.16
C LEU A 106 4.44 5.69 -5.78
N THR A 107 3.27 5.11 -5.96
CA THR A 107 3.01 3.95 -6.82
C THR A 107 2.11 4.40 -7.96
N GLU A 108 2.52 4.16 -9.20
CA GLU A 108 1.68 4.41 -10.37
C GLU A 108 0.85 3.17 -10.72
N ASN A 109 -0.31 3.43 -11.29
CA ASN A 109 -1.26 2.43 -11.74
C ASN A 109 -1.52 2.59 -13.25
N ASP A 110 -2.07 1.55 -13.85
CA ASP A 110 -2.40 1.48 -15.27
C ASP A 110 -3.83 1.93 -15.59
N THR A 111 -4.61 2.31 -14.57
CA THR A 111 -5.88 3.01 -14.74
C THR A 111 -6.07 4.08 -13.66
N VAL A 112 -7.11 4.88 -13.79
CA VAL A 112 -7.42 6.02 -12.92
C VAL A 112 -8.47 5.69 -11.87
N ALA A 113 -8.34 6.31 -10.70
CA ALA A 113 -9.38 6.35 -9.70
C ALA A 113 -10.60 7.13 -10.21
N VAL A 114 -11.80 6.55 -10.15
CA VAL A 114 -13.02 7.21 -10.65
C VAL A 114 -14.09 7.34 -9.57
N VAL A 115 -14.95 8.33 -9.71
CA VAL A 115 -16.18 8.44 -8.90
C VAL A 115 -17.36 8.11 -9.79
N LYS A 116 -18.15 7.11 -9.39
CA LYS A 116 -19.37 6.68 -10.09
C LYS A 116 -20.50 6.56 -9.08
N ASN A 117 -21.62 7.22 -9.33
CA ASN A 117 -22.78 7.25 -8.43
C ASN A 117 -22.42 7.63 -6.98
N GLY A 118 -21.54 8.62 -6.81
CA GLY A 118 -21.10 9.10 -5.49
C GLY A 118 -20.12 8.17 -4.75
N ARG A 119 -19.60 7.13 -5.41
CA ARG A 119 -18.68 6.15 -4.82
C ARG A 119 -17.34 6.19 -5.54
N THR A 120 -16.26 6.11 -4.77
CA THR A 120 -14.92 5.96 -5.30
C THR A 120 -14.67 4.51 -5.72
N TYR A 121 -14.30 4.32 -6.97
CA TYR A 121 -13.91 3.06 -7.56
C TYR A 121 -12.45 3.10 -7.95
N LEU A 122 -11.76 2.00 -7.64
CA LEU A 122 -10.33 1.88 -7.84
C LEU A 122 -9.95 0.50 -8.39
N PRO A 123 -8.89 0.40 -9.19
CA PRO A 123 -8.22 -0.87 -9.47
C PRO A 123 -7.73 -1.47 -8.14
N ILE A 124 -8.49 -2.44 -7.63
CA ILE A 124 -8.40 -2.83 -6.23
C ILE A 124 -7.07 -3.49 -5.85
N ARG A 125 -6.39 -4.12 -6.83
CA ARG A 125 -5.10 -4.79 -6.65
C ARG A 125 -4.07 -3.84 -6.04
N ALA A 126 -3.84 -2.69 -6.67
CA ALA A 126 -2.79 -1.79 -6.24
C ALA A 126 -3.03 -1.26 -4.82
N VAL A 127 -4.29 -1.00 -4.46
CA VAL A 127 -4.63 -0.52 -3.11
C VAL A 127 -4.45 -1.63 -2.07
N LEU A 128 -4.87 -2.85 -2.36
CA LEU A 128 -4.70 -4.01 -1.47
C LEU A 128 -3.22 -4.38 -1.30
N GLU A 129 -2.42 -4.34 -2.37
CA GLU A 129 -0.97 -4.58 -2.31
C GLU A 129 -0.26 -3.54 -1.45
N ASN A 130 -0.60 -2.25 -1.61
CA ASN A 130 -0.08 -1.18 -0.74
C ASN A 130 -0.58 -1.31 0.71
N ALA A 131 -1.70 -2.01 0.93
CA ALA A 131 -2.20 -2.36 2.26
C ALA A 131 -1.61 -3.67 2.81
N GLY A 132 -0.62 -4.27 2.13
CA GLY A 132 0.11 -5.46 2.59
C GLY A 132 -0.49 -6.79 2.17
N TYR A 133 -1.51 -6.80 1.31
CA TYR A 133 -2.09 -8.02 0.76
C TYR A 133 -1.33 -8.49 -0.48
N THR A 134 -1.15 -9.80 -0.62
CA THR A 134 -0.91 -10.39 -1.93
C THR A 134 -2.24 -10.56 -2.65
N VAL A 135 -2.31 -10.21 -3.93
CA VAL A 135 -3.57 -10.21 -4.70
C VAL A 135 -3.43 -11.06 -5.96
N GLU A 136 -4.29 -12.07 -6.06
CA GLU A 136 -4.38 -12.98 -7.20
C GLU A 136 -5.73 -12.86 -7.91
N TRP A 137 -5.76 -13.26 -9.19
CA TRP A 137 -6.99 -13.31 -9.98
C TRP A 137 -7.32 -14.75 -10.35
N ALA A 138 -8.50 -15.22 -9.96
CA ALA A 138 -9.06 -16.50 -10.34
C ALA A 138 -10.08 -16.30 -11.47
N GLY A 139 -9.60 -16.42 -12.72
CA GLY A 139 -10.41 -16.15 -13.92
C GLY A 139 -11.65 -17.04 -14.06
N ASP A 140 -11.57 -18.30 -13.66
CA ASP A 140 -12.68 -19.26 -13.78
C ASP A 140 -13.93 -18.84 -12.99
N THR A 141 -13.74 -18.09 -11.90
CA THR A 141 -14.82 -17.62 -11.01
C THR A 141 -14.95 -16.10 -11.00
N ASN A 142 -14.19 -15.40 -11.87
CA ASN A 142 -14.05 -13.95 -11.86
C ASN A 142 -13.77 -13.39 -10.45
N THR A 143 -12.86 -14.01 -9.70
CA THR A 143 -12.62 -13.66 -8.30
C THR A 143 -11.26 -13.00 -8.12
N VAL A 144 -11.23 -11.82 -7.49
CA VAL A 144 -10.00 -11.26 -6.90
C VAL A 144 -9.83 -11.91 -5.53
N ASN A 145 -8.75 -12.68 -5.35
CA ASN A 145 -8.39 -13.26 -4.08
C ASN A 145 -7.23 -12.48 -3.47
N ALA A 146 -7.46 -11.79 -2.36
CA ALA A 146 -6.45 -11.06 -1.65
C ALA A 146 -6.21 -11.68 -0.28
N TYR A 147 -4.95 -11.89 0.08
CA TYR A 147 -4.57 -12.51 1.34
C TYR A 147 -3.29 -11.91 1.91
N THR A 148 -3.18 -11.87 3.23
CA THR A 148 -1.94 -11.49 3.94
C THR A 148 -1.30 -12.76 4.50
N PHE A 149 -0.40 -13.40 3.75
CA PHE A 149 0.42 -14.47 4.31
C PHE A 149 1.72 -13.87 4.86
N ASN A 150 1.76 -13.62 6.17
CA ASN A 150 3.03 -13.51 6.87
C ASN A 150 3.23 -14.83 7.64
N TYR A 151 3.92 -15.79 7.01
CA TYR A 151 4.22 -17.07 7.62
C TYR A 151 5.53 -16.96 8.41
N ASP A 152 5.44 -16.63 9.71
CA ASP A 152 6.50 -16.95 10.65
C ASP A 152 6.16 -18.28 11.35
N ALA A 153 6.85 -19.35 10.96
CA ALA A 153 6.68 -20.69 11.56
C ALA A 153 6.82 -20.70 13.10
N LYS A 154 7.40 -19.66 13.72
CA LYS A 154 7.52 -19.52 15.18
C LYS A 154 6.28 -18.95 15.87
N GLU A 155 5.36 -18.30 15.15
CA GLU A 155 4.16 -17.67 15.72
C GLU A 155 2.89 -18.54 15.60
N PHE A 156 2.89 -19.51 14.70
CA PHE A 156 1.75 -20.40 14.47
C PHE A 156 1.73 -21.57 15.46
N VAL A 157 0.60 -21.74 16.16
CA VAL A 157 0.43 -22.82 17.15
C VAL A 157 -0.31 -23.99 16.50
N PRO A 158 0.21 -25.23 16.56
CA PRO A 158 -0.52 -26.40 16.09
C PRO A 158 -1.94 -26.46 16.68
N TYR A 159 -2.93 -26.56 15.81
CA TYR A 159 -4.33 -26.59 16.18
C TYR A 159 -4.92 -27.97 15.93
N SER A 160 -5.70 -28.45 16.88
CA SER A 160 -6.48 -29.68 16.72
C SER A 160 -7.78 -29.59 17.51
N THR A 161 -8.83 -30.16 16.97
CA THR A 161 -10.12 -30.31 17.64
C THR A 161 -10.71 -31.67 17.31
N SER A 162 -11.48 -32.24 18.23
CA SER A 162 -12.20 -33.51 18.04
C SER A 162 -13.49 -33.35 17.21
N SER A 163 -13.90 -32.11 16.92
CA SER A 163 -15.12 -31.78 16.21
C SER A 163 -14.84 -31.27 14.81
N LEU A 164 -15.27 -32.03 13.80
CA LEU A 164 -15.13 -31.65 12.39
C LEU A 164 -15.90 -30.35 12.06
N SER A 165 -17.07 -30.15 12.66
CA SER A 165 -17.84 -28.91 12.45
C SER A 165 -17.12 -27.70 13.03
N THR A 166 -16.48 -27.84 14.19
CA THR A 166 -15.68 -26.78 14.81
C THR A 166 -14.40 -26.48 14.02
N LEU A 167 -13.74 -27.51 13.49
CA LEU A 167 -12.60 -27.34 12.60
C LEU A 167 -13.00 -26.56 11.35
N LEU A 168 -14.09 -26.98 10.69
CA LEU A 168 -14.59 -26.34 9.48
C LEU A 168 -15.00 -24.88 9.74
N GLU A 169 -15.70 -24.62 10.85
CA GLU A 169 -16.10 -23.28 11.24
C GLU A 169 -14.90 -22.35 11.48
N ASN A 170 -13.86 -22.83 12.16
CA ASN A 170 -12.66 -22.03 12.41
C ASN A 170 -11.80 -21.81 11.16
N ILE A 171 -11.79 -22.76 10.22
CA ILE A 171 -11.18 -22.57 8.90
C ILE A 171 -11.93 -21.48 8.13
N LEU A 172 -13.27 -21.57 8.08
CA LEU A 172 -14.11 -20.58 7.40
C LEU A 172 -14.00 -19.16 8.00
N LYS A 173 -13.73 -19.07 9.31
CA LYS A 173 -13.50 -17.80 10.01
C LYS A 173 -12.07 -17.27 9.85
N GLY A 174 -11.14 -18.02 9.25
CA GLY A 174 -9.74 -17.65 9.16
C GLY A 174 -8.97 -17.77 10.48
N ASN A 175 -9.54 -18.44 11.49
CA ASN A 175 -8.91 -18.69 12.78
C ASN A 175 -7.86 -19.80 12.71
N VAL A 176 -8.02 -20.71 11.73
CA VAL A 176 -7.18 -21.89 11.54
C VAL A 176 -6.83 -22.04 10.07
N ILE A 177 -5.56 -22.33 9.78
CA ILE A 177 -5.06 -22.61 8.43
C ILE A 177 -4.53 -24.04 8.33
N TYR A 178 -4.55 -24.62 7.14
CA TYR A 178 -3.93 -25.91 6.85
C TYR A 178 -2.63 -25.70 6.05
N TYR A 179 -1.52 -26.20 6.57
CA TYR A 179 -0.20 -26.05 5.94
C TYR A 179 0.62 -27.32 6.16
N GLN A 180 1.21 -27.87 5.08
CA GLN A 180 2.11 -29.02 5.10
C GLN A 180 1.60 -30.24 5.92
N GLY A 181 0.32 -30.57 5.82
CA GLY A 181 -0.22 -31.75 6.52
C GLY A 181 -0.79 -31.46 7.91
N GLN A 182 -0.67 -30.24 8.42
CA GLN A 182 -1.01 -29.87 9.80
C GLN A 182 -1.90 -28.63 9.83
N TYR A 183 -2.81 -28.57 10.81
CA TYR A 183 -3.61 -27.37 11.08
C TYR A 183 -2.91 -26.48 12.10
N TYR A 184 -2.99 -25.17 11.89
CA TYR A 184 -2.39 -24.16 12.77
C TYR A 184 -3.40 -23.08 13.11
N ALA A 185 -3.46 -22.68 14.38
CA ALA A 185 -4.20 -21.52 14.82
C ALA A 185 -3.44 -20.25 14.45
N THR A 186 -4.16 -19.23 13.97
CA THR A 186 -3.56 -17.92 13.71
C THR A 186 -3.17 -17.23 15.03
N PRO A 187 -2.15 -16.35 15.03
CA PRO A 187 -1.74 -15.62 16.23
C PRO A 187 -2.89 -14.87 16.91
N GLU A 188 -3.80 -14.28 16.13
CA GLU A 188 -4.98 -13.58 16.64
C GLU A 188 -5.95 -14.52 17.38
N TYR A 189 -6.20 -15.71 16.82
CA TYR A 189 -7.04 -16.71 17.47
C TYR A 189 -6.41 -17.23 18.76
N VAL A 190 -5.09 -17.40 18.81
CA VAL A 190 -4.35 -17.78 20.03
C VAL A 190 -4.46 -16.71 21.11
N LYS A 191 -4.33 -15.42 20.76
CA LYS A 191 -4.52 -14.30 21.70
C LYS A 191 -5.93 -14.28 22.29
N MET A 192 -6.95 -14.52 21.47
CA MET A 192 -8.35 -14.64 21.92
C MET A 192 -8.56 -15.85 22.85
N MET A 193 -8.02 -17.02 22.51
CA MET A 193 -8.18 -18.25 23.30
C MET A 193 -7.46 -18.19 24.65
N THR A 194 -6.32 -17.50 24.71
CA THR A 194 -5.50 -17.41 25.93
C THR A 194 -5.99 -16.34 26.90
N ASN A 195 -7.08 -15.62 26.57
CA ASN A 195 -7.64 -14.55 27.40
C ASN A 195 -6.59 -13.48 27.77
N VAL A 196 -5.53 -13.35 26.96
CA VAL A 196 -4.50 -12.34 27.15
C VAL A 196 -5.08 -11.02 26.66
N GLN A 197 -5.64 -10.24 27.58
CA GLN A 197 -5.90 -8.84 27.32
C GLN A 197 -4.55 -8.14 27.11
N VAL A 198 -4.33 -7.63 25.90
CA VAL A 198 -3.24 -6.69 25.64
C VAL A 198 -3.59 -5.40 26.40
N HIS A 199 -2.97 -5.21 27.55
CA HIS A 199 -3.02 -3.93 28.26
C HIS A 199 -2.05 -2.96 27.57
N TYR A 200 -2.60 -1.95 26.90
CA TYR A 200 -1.84 -0.78 26.48
C TYR A 200 -1.58 0.08 27.73
N TYR A 201 -0.33 0.14 28.17
CA TYR A 201 0.08 1.03 29.26
C TYR A 201 0.69 2.29 28.67
N GLY A 202 0.00 3.43 28.80
CA GLY A 202 0.49 4.75 28.38
C GLY A 202 -0.49 5.50 27.47
N ASN A 203 -0.22 6.79 27.21
CA ASN A 203 -0.95 7.63 26.25
C ASN A 203 -0.62 7.27 24.77
N ASP A 204 -0.21 6.03 24.51
CA ASP A 204 0.39 5.60 23.25
C ASP A 204 -0.65 5.21 22.18
N LEU A 205 -1.92 5.51 22.42
CA LEU A 205 -2.94 5.56 21.35
C LEU A 205 -3.02 6.93 20.67
N ASN A 206 -2.34 7.95 21.19
CA ASN A 206 -2.41 9.34 20.67
C ASN A 206 -1.05 9.99 20.38
N THR A 207 0.07 9.26 20.48
CA THR A 207 1.39 9.82 20.16
C THR A 207 2.02 9.05 19.00
N ALA A 208 1.85 9.62 17.80
CA ALA A 208 2.54 9.29 16.54
C ALA A 208 1.99 8.11 15.69
N ILE A 209 0.77 8.27 15.17
CA ILE A 209 0.52 8.04 13.73
C ILE A 209 0.00 9.35 13.12
N TYR A 210 0.86 10.37 13.30
CA TYR A 210 0.91 11.73 12.75
C TYR A 210 -0.34 12.64 12.72
N PRO A 211 -0.29 13.81 13.40
CA PRO A 211 -0.86 15.02 12.85
C PRO A 211 0.12 15.55 11.80
N GLN A 212 -0.08 15.20 10.53
CA GLN A 212 0.54 15.98 9.45
C GLN A 212 -0.52 16.91 8.87
N ALA A 213 -0.13 18.17 8.70
CA ALA A 213 -0.89 19.16 7.96
C ALA A 213 -1.29 18.59 6.59
N SER A 214 -2.42 19.08 6.08
CA SER A 214 -2.96 18.74 4.77
C SER A 214 -1.87 18.54 3.72
N ARG A 215 -1.93 17.43 2.97
CA ARG A 215 -1.01 17.19 1.83
C ARG A 215 -1.07 18.27 0.74
N TYR A 216 -2.09 19.13 0.76
CA TYR A 216 -2.23 20.28 -0.14
C TYR A 216 -1.33 21.44 0.25
N ASP A 217 -0.86 21.46 1.50
CA ASP A 217 0.17 22.40 1.96
C ASP A 217 1.59 21.95 1.56
N LEU A 218 1.76 20.71 1.07
CA LEU A 218 3.03 20.16 0.58
C LEU A 218 3.21 20.28 -0.95
N ALA A 219 2.31 20.99 -1.64
CA ALA A 219 2.42 21.21 -3.09
C ALA A 219 3.56 22.16 -3.47
N GLU A 220 4.20 22.81 -2.50
CA GLU A 220 5.54 23.37 -2.66
C GLU A 220 6.44 22.73 -1.60
N PHE A 221 7.02 21.58 -1.93
CA PHE A 221 8.21 21.13 -1.21
C PHE A 221 9.31 22.13 -1.52
N ASP A 222 9.43 23.13 -0.65
CA ASP A 222 10.51 24.09 -0.71
C ASP A 222 11.81 23.37 -0.36
N GLU A 223 12.50 22.88 -1.39
CA GLU A 223 13.82 22.27 -1.27
C GLU A 223 14.83 23.19 -0.57
N SER A 224 14.58 24.51 -0.50
CA SER A 224 15.43 25.44 0.27
C SER A 224 15.37 25.21 1.78
N GLN A 225 14.36 24.49 2.28
CA GLN A 225 14.26 24.08 3.68
C GLN A 225 15.08 22.82 4.00
N ILE A 226 15.58 22.09 3.00
CA ILE A 226 16.48 20.95 3.24
C ILE A 226 17.89 21.46 3.40
N GLU A 227 18.38 21.42 4.64
CA GLU A 227 19.78 21.76 4.89
C GLU A 227 20.70 20.53 4.86
N TRP A 228 20.27 19.41 5.43
CA TRP A 228 21.08 18.20 5.63
C TRP A 228 20.36 16.94 5.19
N VAL A 229 21.08 16.04 4.51
CA VAL A 229 20.59 14.71 4.07
C VAL A 229 21.55 13.61 4.52
N SER A 230 21.02 12.43 4.82
CA SER A 230 21.79 11.23 5.23
C SER A 230 21.36 10.01 4.40
N GLY A 231 22.06 8.88 4.57
CA GLY A 231 21.74 7.63 3.86
C GLY A 231 22.20 7.60 2.39
N ILE A 232 23.02 8.57 1.98
CA ILE A 232 23.69 8.58 0.68
C ILE A 232 24.89 7.64 0.75
N THR A 233 25.07 6.81 -0.28
CA THR A 233 26.19 5.88 -0.43
C THR A 233 27.51 6.63 -0.56
N PHE A 234 28.25 6.68 0.54
CA PHE A 234 29.54 7.34 0.67
C PHE A 234 30.45 6.52 1.58
N ASP A 235 31.61 6.09 1.09
CA ASP A 235 32.52 5.24 1.84
C ASP A 235 33.98 5.38 1.39
N TYR A 236 34.89 4.79 2.15
CA TYR A 236 36.30 4.64 1.81
C TYR A 236 36.51 3.38 0.97
N ILE A 237 36.50 3.55 -0.35
CA ILE A 237 36.48 2.45 -1.31
C ILE A 237 37.83 2.26 -2.01
N LEU A 238 38.12 1.03 -2.41
CA LEU A 238 39.28 0.66 -3.23
C LEU A 238 38.87 0.70 -4.71
N VAL A 239 39.55 1.52 -5.50
CA VAL A 239 39.20 1.77 -6.92
C VAL A 239 40.42 1.67 -7.82
N GLN A 240 40.21 1.37 -9.10
CA GLN A 240 41.31 1.32 -10.07
C GLN A 240 41.83 2.73 -10.37
N ASP A 241 43.14 2.88 -10.48
CA ASP A 241 43.78 4.17 -10.77
C ASP A 241 43.27 4.78 -12.10
N SER A 242 42.88 3.94 -13.06
CA SER A 242 42.28 4.38 -14.33
C SER A 242 40.93 5.07 -14.17
N GLN A 243 40.11 4.66 -13.19
CA GLN A 243 38.83 5.31 -12.90
C GLN A 243 39.04 6.67 -12.23
N LEU A 244 40.06 6.78 -11.37
CA LEU A 244 40.42 8.04 -10.71
C LEU A 244 40.94 9.10 -11.69
N ALA A 245 41.61 8.67 -12.76
CA ALA A 245 42.09 9.55 -13.82
C ALA A 245 40.94 10.33 -14.50
N GLU A 246 39.74 9.75 -14.59
CA GLU A 246 38.55 10.43 -15.12
C GLU A 246 38.11 11.63 -14.26
N PHE A 247 38.42 11.58 -12.95
CA PHE A 247 38.14 12.65 -12.00
C PHE A 247 39.33 13.58 -11.76
N GLY A 248 40.49 13.31 -12.38
CA GLY A 248 41.71 14.10 -12.22
C GLY A 248 42.31 14.05 -10.81
N ILE A 249 42.00 13.01 -10.03
CA ILE A 249 42.37 12.87 -8.62
C ILE A 249 43.36 11.71 -8.46
N ALA A 250 44.28 11.83 -7.50
CA ALA A 250 45.13 10.73 -7.06
C ALA A 250 44.66 10.21 -5.70
N GLY A 251 44.32 8.92 -5.64
CA GLY A 251 43.90 8.28 -4.38
C GLY A 251 45.09 7.94 -3.46
N LYS A 252 44.79 7.46 -2.26
CA LYS A 252 45.81 6.94 -1.34
C LYS A 252 46.28 5.58 -1.84
N ARG A 253 47.58 5.41 -2.03
CA ARG A 253 48.18 4.18 -2.58
C ARG A 253 47.74 2.93 -1.81
N SER A 254 47.29 1.91 -2.54
CA SER A 254 47.04 0.56 -2.03
C SER A 254 48.29 -0.32 -2.12
N ASP A 255 48.29 -1.43 -1.37
CA ASP A 255 49.26 -2.52 -1.52
C ASP A 255 49.04 -3.29 -2.82
N ILE A 256 47.87 -3.15 -3.46
CA ILE A 256 47.55 -3.74 -4.75
C ILE A 256 47.99 -2.78 -5.86
N PRO A 257 48.91 -3.18 -6.75
CA PRO A 257 49.36 -2.33 -7.84
C PRO A 257 48.21 -1.94 -8.79
N GLY A 258 48.12 -0.65 -9.13
CA GLY A 258 47.08 -0.12 -10.02
C GLY A 258 45.75 0.21 -9.34
N TYR A 259 45.70 0.14 -8.01
CA TYR A 259 44.54 0.51 -7.21
C TYR A 259 44.90 1.51 -6.12
N SER A 260 43.95 2.37 -5.80
CA SER A 260 44.08 3.37 -4.74
C SER A 260 42.78 3.46 -3.94
N TYR A 261 42.91 3.84 -2.68
CA TYR A 261 41.77 4.12 -1.81
C TYR A 261 41.35 5.59 -1.91
N VAL A 262 40.04 5.82 -1.96
CA VAL A 262 39.45 7.16 -2.00
C VAL A 262 38.15 7.18 -1.21
N TYR A 263 37.82 8.33 -0.61
CA TYR A 263 36.46 8.56 -0.14
C TYR A 263 35.61 9.00 -1.32
N ALA A 264 34.50 8.33 -1.59
CA ALA A 264 33.68 8.65 -2.75
C ALA A 264 32.20 8.41 -2.51
N PHE A 265 31.39 9.21 -3.22
CA PHE A 265 29.98 8.91 -3.48
C PHE A 265 29.90 7.94 -4.66
N TYR A 266 29.11 6.88 -4.54
CA TYR A 266 29.03 5.84 -5.56
C TYR A 266 27.65 5.18 -5.62
N GLU A 267 27.29 4.61 -6.77
CA GLU A 267 26.12 3.75 -6.95
C GLU A 267 26.56 2.29 -6.94
N GLN A 268 25.92 1.47 -6.11
CA GLN A 268 26.15 0.02 -6.10
C GLN A 268 25.51 -0.61 -7.34
N GLY A 269 26.34 -1.16 -8.22
CA GLY A 269 25.93 -1.79 -9.47
C GLY A 269 26.29 -3.27 -9.52
N ILE A 270 25.52 -4.05 -10.28
CA ILE A 270 25.74 -5.49 -10.49
C ILE A 270 27.12 -5.77 -11.14
N SER A 271 27.63 -4.81 -11.92
CA SER A 271 28.94 -4.89 -12.60
C SER A 271 30.09 -4.19 -11.85
N GLY A 272 29.86 -3.79 -10.59
CA GLY A 272 30.79 -3.01 -9.78
C GLY A 272 30.25 -1.61 -9.43
N ASP A 273 30.86 -1.00 -8.41
CA ASP A 273 30.48 0.32 -7.92
C ASP A 273 30.83 1.40 -8.95
N LYS A 274 29.84 2.23 -9.29
CA LYS A 274 30.03 3.37 -10.17
C LYS A 274 30.29 4.62 -9.33
N ILE A 275 31.50 5.15 -9.43
CA ILE A 275 31.88 6.38 -8.74
C ILE A 275 31.08 7.56 -9.32
N ILE A 276 30.42 8.31 -8.45
CA ILE A 276 29.71 9.55 -8.78
C ILE A 276 30.63 10.75 -8.55
N TYR A 277 31.30 10.79 -7.39
CA TYR A 277 32.15 11.92 -7.02
C TYR A 277 33.20 11.53 -5.96
N CYS A 278 34.45 11.87 -6.21
CA CYS A 278 35.57 11.63 -5.28
C CYS A 278 35.79 12.82 -4.34
N VAL A 279 36.15 12.50 -3.10
CA VAL A 279 36.51 13.45 -2.05
C VAL A 279 37.92 13.15 -1.57
N ASP A 280 38.89 13.93 -2.03
CA ASP A 280 40.33 13.71 -1.83
C ASP A 280 40.91 14.45 -0.62
N GLU A 281 40.22 15.46 -0.10
CA GLU A 281 40.61 16.20 1.12
C GLU A 281 40.10 15.55 2.42
N MET A 282 39.35 14.44 2.32
CA MET A 282 38.72 13.79 3.46
C MET A 282 39.76 13.21 4.43
N THR A 283 39.47 13.30 5.73
CA THR A 283 40.37 12.79 6.78
C THR A 283 39.72 11.69 7.62
N ASP A 284 40.49 10.67 7.97
CA ASP A 284 40.06 9.58 8.86
C ASP A 284 39.63 10.09 10.25
N LYS A 285 40.16 11.25 10.67
CA LYS A 285 39.77 11.90 11.93
C LYS A 285 38.30 12.30 11.95
N PHE A 286 37.78 12.83 10.84
CA PHE A 286 36.37 13.22 10.72
C PHE A 286 35.47 11.98 10.71
N ILE A 287 35.83 10.98 9.90
CA ILE A 287 35.04 9.74 9.74
C ILE A 287 34.95 8.95 11.05
N ASN A 288 36.02 8.92 11.83
CA ASN A 288 36.06 8.18 13.10
C ASN A 288 35.48 8.96 14.29
N ALA A 289 35.12 10.23 14.14
CA ALA A 289 34.52 11.01 15.21
C ALA A 289 33.05 10.59 15.45
N THR A 290 32.59 10.65 16.69
CA THR A 290 31.16 10.50 17.02
C THR A 290 30.37 11.71 16.56
N ASP A 291 30.89 12.91 16.85
CA ASP A 291 30.34 14.19 16.43
C ASP A 291 31.46 15.06 15.83
N ALA A 292 31.24 15.56 14.62
CA ALA A 292 32.20 16.42 13.93
C ALA A 292 31.52 17.21 12.82
N THR A 293 32.11 18.33 12.43
CA THR A 293 31.72 19.08 11.22
C THR A 293 32.96 19.33 10.37
N GLY A 294 32.78 19.40 9.06
CA GLY A 294 33.86 19.64 8.12
C GLY A 294 33.33 20.04 6.75
N THR A 295 34.21 20.61 5.93
CA THR A 295 33.92 20.91 4.53
C THR A 295 35.01 20.26 3.70
N PHE A 296 34.61 19.40 2.76
CA PHE A 296 35.54 18.62 1.95
C PHE A 296 35.15 18.76 0.48
N ASN A 297 36.08 19.21 -0.36
CA ASN A 297 35.83 19.46 -1.79
C ASN A 297 34.64 20.41 -2.04
N GLY A 298 34.39 21.32 -1.09
CA GLY A 298 33.27 22.27 -1.10
C GLY A 298 31.94 21.70 -0.62
N ILE A 299 31.90 20.47 -0.10
CA ILE A 299 30.71 19.84 0.47
C ILE A 299 30.80 19.91 1.98
N ARG A 300 29.86 20.62 2.61
CA ARG A 300 29.72 20.62 4.06
C ARG A 300 29.16 19.27 4.52
N MET A 301 29.79 18.71 5.53
CA MET A 301 29.47 17.42 6.11
C MET A 301 29.45 17.53 7.64
N LYS A 302 28.59 16.75 8.27
CA LYS A 302 28.60 16.60 9.73
C LYS A 302 28.33 15.16 10.14
N LYS A 303 28.93 14.75 11.26
CA LYS A 303 28.53 13.56 12.00
C LYS A 303 27.80 13.99 13.26
N GLU A 304 26.66 13.37 13.51
CA GLU A 304 25.89 13.51 14.75
C GLU A 304 25.54 12.11 15.26
N SER A 305 25.98 11.78 16.48
CA SER A 305 25.80 10.46 17.08
C SER A 305 26.26 9.30 16.17
N GLY A 306 27.37 9.51 15.44
CA GLY A 306 27.95 8.54 14.51
C GLY A 306 27.29 8.48 13.13
N THR A 307 26.15 9.15 12.92
CA THR A 307 25.47 9.21 11.62
C THR A 307 26.04 10.33 10.76
N LEU A 308 26.33 10.04 9.49
CA LEU A 308 26.88 11.01 8.54
C LEU A 308 25.78 11.75 7.77
N PHE A 309 25.92 13.07 7.70
CA PHE A 309 25.03 13.98 7.00
C PHE A 309 25.83 14.86 6.04
N PHE A 310 25.20 15.21 4.93
CA PHE A 310 25.75 16.04 3.87
C PHE A 310 24.83 17.22 3.61
N ASN A 311 25.41 18.38 3.29
CA ASN A 311 24.60 19.54 2.97
C ASN A 311 23.93 19.37 1.59
N TYR A 312 22.62 19.56 1.54
CA TYR A 312 21.81 19.31 0.35
C TYR A 312 22.19 20.21 -0.83
N ALA A 313 22.35 21.51 -0.59
CA ALA A 313 22.67 22.47 -1.64
C ALA A 313 24.04 22.19 -2.27
N ASP A 314 25.02 21.79 -1.43
CA ASP A 314 26.37 21.48 -1.89
C ASP A 314 26.36 20.20 -2.76
N LEU A 315 25.61 19.17 -2.38
CA LEU A 315 25.46 17.94 -3.18
C LEU A 315 24.79 18.20 -4.54
N LYS A 316 23.76 19.03 -4.57
CA LYS A 316 23.05 19.43 -5.80
C LYS A 316 23.98 20.22 -6.73
N ALA A 317 24.75 21.16 -6.17
CA ALA A 317 25.74 21.93 -6.92
C ALA A 317 26.84 21.06 -7.55
N LYS A 318 27.13 19.90 -6.94
CA LYS A 318 28.10 18.91 -7.44
C LYS A 318 27.48 17.82 -8.32
N GLY A 319 26.15 17.84 -8.54
CA GLY A 319 25.44 16.83 -9.32
C GLY A 319 25.44 15.44 -8.67
N ILE A 320 25.71 15.35 -7.38
CA ILE A 320 25.78 14.07 -6.62
C ILE A 320 24.37 13.59 -6.26
N TYR A 321 23.47 14.53 -6.04
CA TYR A 321 22.12 14.26 -5.58
C TYR A 321 21.13 15.14 -6.34
N SER A 322 20.30 14.52 -7.17
CA SER A 322 19.15 15.14 -7.82
C SER A 322 17.94 14.26 -7.55
N ARG A 323 16.97 14.79 -6.80
CA ARG A 323 15.61 14.23 -6.82
C ARG A 323 14.87 14.72 -8.05
#